data_AF-A0A523GC19-F1
#
_entry.id   AF-A0A523GC19-F1
#
_cell.length_a   1.000
_cell.length_b   1.000
_cell.length_c   1.000
_cell.angle_alpha   90.00
_cell.angle_beta   90.00
_cell.angle_gamma   90.00
#
_symmetry.space_group_name_H-M   'P 1'
#
loop_
_entity.id
_entity.type
_entity.pdbx_description
1 polymer ?
#
loop_
_entity_poly.entity_id
_entity_poly.type
_entity_poly.pdbx_seq_one_letter_code
_entity_poly.pdbx_strand_id
1 'polypeptide(L)'
;MVEILVPISISLGAFAMIVLLRKFQNAEKLKMIEHGMDPNAHSPKTRGKGLKFALVAIGVGIGLLVGSVLDSSGIVYEEVAYFSMGFIFGGIGLLIGYILEAKQLKEEEKAEQGDKG
;
A
#
# COMPACT_ATOMS: atom_id res chain seq x y z
N MET A 1 18.58 -26.17 -15.25
CA MET A 1 19.56 -25.44 -14.41
C MET A 1 19.29 -23.93 -14.37
N VAL A 2 19.08 -23.26 -15.52
CA VAL A 2 18.86 -21.79 -15.57
C VAL A 2 17.48 -21.37 -15.02
N GLU A 3 16.45 -22.22 -15.15
CA GLU A 3 15.07 -21.90 -14.76
C GLU A 3 14.88 -21.63 -13.26
N ILE A 4 15.72 -22.20 -12.39
CA ILE A 4 15.69 -21.96 -10.93
C ILE A 4 16.58 -20.77 -10.53
N LEU A 5 17.62 -20.48 -11.32
CA LEU A 5 18.56 -19.39 -11.01
C LEU A 5 17.92 -18.01 -11.21
N VAL A 6 17.09 -17.85 -12.23
CA VAL A 6 16.37 -16.59 -12.53
C VAL A 6 15.50 -16.12 -11.36
N PRO A 7 14.54 -16.91 -10.82
CA PRO A 7 13.70 -16.44 -9.72
C PRO A 7 14.48 -16.18 -8.43
N ILE A 8 15.54 -16.95 -8.17
CA ILE A 8 16.41 -16.75 -7.00
C ILE A 8 17.15 -15.41 -7.12
N SER A 9 17.73 -15.11 -8.29
CA SER A 9 18.47 -13.87 -8.51
C SER A 9 17.58 -12.62 -8.40
N ILE A 10 16.37 -12.68 -8.96
CA ILE A 10 15.39 -11.58 -8.89
C ILE A 10 14.93 -11.37 -7.44
N SER A 11 14.65 -12.45 -6.71
CA SER A 11 14.20 -12.35 -5.31
C SER A 11 15.29 -11.76 -4.40
N LEU A 12 16.54 -12.19 -4.56
CA LEU A 12 17.69 -11.63 -3.85
C LEU A 12 17.92 -10.16 -4.20
N GLY A 13 17.82 -9.81 -5.48
CA GLY A 13 17.94 -8.41 -5.94
C GLY A 13 16.88 -7.50 -5.35
N ALA A 14 15.60 -7.92 -5.38
CA ALA A 14 14.50 -7.17 -4.78
C ALA A 14 14.66 -7.02 -3.27
N PHE A 15 15.06 -8.09 -2.57
CA PHE A 15 15.33 -8.05 -1.13
C PHE A 15 16.47 -7.08 -0.80
N ALA A 16 17.60 -7.18 -1.51
CA ALA A 16 18.73 -6.27 -1.33
C ALA A 16 18.34 -4.81 -1.59
N MET A 17 17.57 -4.55 -2.64
CA MET A 17 17.08 -3.21 -2.95
C MET A 17 16.23 -2.63 -1.82
N ILE A 18 15.28 -3.39 -1.28
CA ILE A 18 14.44 -2.94 -0.15
C ILE A 18 15.29 -2.61 1.09
N VAL A 19 16.26 -3.48 1.43
CA VAL A 19 17.15 -3.27 2.57
C VAL A 19 18.03 -2.04 2.37
N LEU A 20 18.59 -1.85 1.18
CA LEU A 20 19.41 -0.68 0.86
C LEU A 20 18.58 0.61 0.95
N LEU A 21 17.37 0.64 0.38
CA LEU A 21 16.46 1.78 0.48
C LEU A 21 16.13 2.13 1.95
N ARG A 22 15.82 1.11 2.77
CA ARG A 22 15.61 1.29 4.22
C ARG A 22 16.85 1.86 4.92
N LYS A 23 18.04 1.37 4.57
CA LYS A 23 19.31 1.83 5.13
C LYS A 23 19.59 3.29 4.76
N PHE A 24 19.39 3.67 3.51
CA PHE A 24 19.56 5.06 3.06
C PHE A 24 18.61 6.01 3.77
N GLN A 25 17.33 5.67 3.88
CA GLN A 25 16.34 6.47 4.62
C GLN A 25 16.72 6.66 6.10
N ASN A 26 17.26 5.62 6.74
CA ASN A 26 17.70 5.74 8.14
C ASN A 26 18.99 6.56 8.29
N ALA A 27 19.90 6.48 7.31
CA ALA A 27 21.12 7.29 7.29
C ALA A 27 20.82 8.78 7.08
N GLU A 28 19.84 9.12 6.24
CA GLU A 28 19.37 10.50 6.07
C GLU A 28 18.77 11.08 7.36
N LYS A 29 17.97 10.28 8.08
CA LYS A 29 17.41 10.69 9.38
C LYS A 29 18.49 10.93 10.42
N LEU A 30 19.54 10.10 10.46
CA LEU A 30 20.66 10.27 11.39
C LEU A 30 21.41 11.57 11.13
N LYS A 31 21.69 11.88 9.85
CA LYS A 31 22.33 13.15 9.47
C LYS A 31 21.48 14.37 9.82
N MET A 32 20.15 14.28 9.71
CA MET A 32 19.25 15.34 10.17
C MET A 32 19.42 15.61 11.67
N ILE A 33 19.45 14.56 12.50
CA ILE A 33 19.67 14.68 13.95
C ILE A 33 21.03 15.31 14.25
N GLU A 34 22.10 14.88 13.56
CA GLU A 34 23.46 15.41 13.74
C GLU A 34 23.57 16.90 13.40
N HIS A 35 22.75 17.40 12.47
CA HIS A 35 22.64 18.82 12.14
C HIS A 35 21.63 19.58 13.02
N GLY A 36 21.10 18.96 14.08
CA GLY A 36 20.14 19.57 14.99
C GLY A 36 18.72 19.72 14.41
N MET A 37 18.42 19.05 13.30
CA MET A 37 17.13 19.05 12.64
C MET A 37 16.29 17.88 13.16
N ASP A 38 15.04 18.11 13.56
CA ASP A 38 14.15 17.03 14.00
C ASP A 38 13.68 16.21 12.78
N PRO A 39 14.10 14.94 12.64
CA PRO A 39 13.68 14.08 11.53
C PRO A 39 12.18 13.73 11.58
N ASN A 40 11.50 13.96 12.70
CA ASN A 40 10.07 13.74 12.84
C ASN A 40 9.22 14.98 12.53
N ALA A 41 9.81 16.16 12.41
CA ALA A 41 9.10 17.40 12.07
C ALA A 41 8.34 17.29 10.72
N HIS A 42 8.83 16.44 9.81
CA HIS A 42 8.19 16.14 8.52
C HIS A 42 7.86 14.66 8.35
N SER A 43 7.80 13.87 9.44
CA SER A 43 7.43 12.46 9.28
C SER A 43 5.99 12.39 8.76
N PRO A 44 5.75 11.78 7.58
CA PRO A 44 4.38 11.56 7.14
C PRO A 44 3.79 10.61 8.17
N LYS A 45 2.87 11.13 9.00
CA LYS A 45 2.12 10.33 9.99
C LYS A 45 1.75 9.03 9.28
N THR A 46 2.25 7.89 9.74
CA THR A 46 1.98 6.58 9.11
C THR A 46 0.51 6.13 9.28
N ARG A 47 -0.32 7.05 9.76
CA ARG A 47 -1.73 6.96 10.08
C ARG A 47 -2.51 6.86 8.78
N GLY A 48 -2.77 5.62 8.34
CA GLY A 48 -3.54 5.33 7.13
C GLY A 48 -2.99 4.19 6.27
N LYS A 49 -1.70 3.83 6.42
CA LYS A 49 -1.13 2.71 5.64
C LYS A 49 -1.81 1.37 5.92
N GLY A 50 -2.11 1.10 7.20
CA GLY A 50 -2.83 -0.11 7.60
C GLY A 50 -4.27 -0.15 7.10
N LEU A 51 -4.96 0.99 7.11
CA LEU A 51 -6.34 1.10 6.63
C LEU A 51 -6.42 0.82 5.12
N LYS A 52 -5.49 1.37 4.34
CA LYS A 52 -5.39 1.10 2.89
C LYS A 52 -5.15 -0.38 2.61
N PHE A 53 -4.21 -1.01 3.34
CA PHE A 53 -3.93 -2.44 3.18
C PHE A 53 -5.13 -3.31 3.53
N ALA A 54 -5.83 -3.00 4.62
CA ALA A 54 -7.04 -3.72 5.01
C ALA A 54 -8.14 -3.60 3.95
N LEU A 55 -8.38 -2.39 3.41
CA LEU A 55 -9.40 -2.18 2.40
C LEU A 55 -9.08 -2.87 1.07
N VAL A 56 -7.80 -2.89 0.66
CA VAL A 56 -7.35 -3.67 -0.50
C VAL A 56 -7.55 -5.16 -0.26
N ALA A 57 -7.19 -5.68 0.92
CA ALA A 57 -7.36 -7.10 1.23
C ALA A 57 -8.84 -7.53 1.20
N ILE A 58 -9.73 -6.68 1.73
CA ILE A 58 -11.18 -6.88 1.64
C ILE A 58 -11.66 -6.83 0.18
N GLY A 59 -11.20 -5.84 -0.58
CA GLY A 59 -11.53 -5.69 -1.99
C GLY A 59 -11.10 -6.89 -2.83
N VAL A 60 -9.87 -7.37 -2.67
CA VAL A 60 -9.38 -8.57 -3.36
C VAL A 60 -10.18 -9.81 -2.94
N GLY A 61 -10.47 -9.98 -1.65
CA GLY A 61 -11.28 -11.09 -1.17
C GLY A 61 -12.68 -11.13 -1.80
N ILE A 62 -13.36 -9.97 -1.84
CA ILE A 62 -14.66 -9.84 -2.50
C ILE A 62 -14.53 -10.07 -4.01
N GLY A 63 -13.50 -9.50 -4.64
CA GLY A 63 -13.23 -9.66 -6.07
C GLY A 63 -12.99 -11.10 -6.48
N LEU A 64 -12.29 -11.89 -5.65
CA LEU A 64 -12.10 -13.32 -5.91
C LEU A 64 -13.41 -14.11 -5.77
N LEU A 65 -14.25 -13.80 -4.78
CA LEU A 65 -15.57 -14.42 -4.64
C LEU A 65 -16.45 -14.10 -5.85
N VAL A 66 -16.50 -12.83 -6.29
CA VAL A 66 -17.26 -12.42 -7.47
C VAL A 66 -16.68 -13.05 -8.75
N GLY A 67 -15.34 -13.13 -8.85
CA GLY A 67 -14.64 -13.81 -9.94
C GLY A 67 -15.03 -15.27 -10.06
N SER A 68 -15.16 -16.00 -8.93
CA SER A 68 -15.59 -17.41 -8.94
C SER A 68 -17.01 -17.60 -9.45
N VAL A 69 -17.91 -16.66 -9.15
CA VAL A 69 -19.28 -16.68 -9.67
C VAL A 69 -19.28 -16.39 -11.17
N LEU A 70 -18.42 -15.48 -11.64
CA LEU A 70 -18.31 -15.15 -13.05
C LEU A 70 -17.67 -16.28 -13.87
N ASP A 71 -16.70 -16.99 -13.31
CA ASP A 71 -16.12 -18.19 -13.90
C ASP A 71 -17.19 -19.28 -14.11
N SER A 72 -18.05 -19.50 -13.11
CA SER A 72 -19.15 -20.46 -13.21
C SER A 72 -20.18 -20.17 -14.31
N SER A 73 -20.21 -18.93 -14.84
CA SER A 73 -21.08 -18.54 -15.95
C SER A 73 -20.51 -18.87 -17.33
N GLY A 74 -19.25 -19.31 -17.42
CA GLY A 74 -18.60 -19.74 -18.66
C GLY A 74 -18.33 -18.62 -19.68
N ILE A 75 -18.49 -17.36 -19.28
CA ILE A 75 -18.37 -16.19 -20.17
C ILE A 75 -16.91 -15.77 -20.37
N VAL A 76 -16.05 -16.01 -19.38
CA VAL A 76 -14.67 -15.51 -19.33
C VAL A 76 -13.74 -16.63 -18.87
N TYR A 77 -12.52 -16.68 -19.40
CA TYR A 77 -11.48 -17.59 -18.92
C TYR A 77 -11.23 -17.40 -17.42
N GLU A 78 -11.15 -18.52 -16.70
CA GLU A 78 -11.00 -18.61 -15.25
C GLU A 78 -9.96 -17.62 -14.70
N GLU A 79 -8.73 -17.69 -15.22
CA GLU A 79 -7.63 -16.83 -14.78
C GLU A 79 -7.95 -15.34 -14.98
N VAL A 80 -8.53 -14.97 -16.12
CA VAL A 80 -8.86 -13.59 -16.44
C VAL A 80 -9.98 -13.09 -15.53
N ALA A 81 -10.98 -13.91 -15.21
CA ALA A 81 -12.06 -13.56 -14.31
C ALA A 81 -11.54 -13.27 -12.89
N TYR A 82 -10.67 -14.13 -12.35
CA TYR A 82 -10.09 -13.93 -11.01
C TYR A 82 -9.15 -12.73 -10.96
N PHE A 83 -8.22 -12.61 -11.91
CA PHE A 83 -7.27 -11.49 -11.93
C PHE A 83 -7.98 -10.16 -12.15
N SER A 84 -8.92 -10.08 -13.09
CA SER A 84 -9.65 -8.84 -13.35
C SER A 84 -10.50 -8.41 -12.17
N MET A 85 -11.31 -9.31 -11.59
CA MET A 85 -12.17 -8.95 -10.47
C MET A 85 -11.36 -8.66 -9.19
N GLY A 86 -10.30 -9.43 -8.92
CA GLY A 86 -9.37 -9.13 -7.82
C GLY A 86 -8.73 -7.75 -7.94
N PHE A 87 -8.25 -7.38 -9.13
CA PHE A 87 -7.66 -6.05 -9.36
C PHE A 87 -8.68 -4.92 -9.34
N ILE A 88 -9.88 -5.12 -9.90
CA ILE A 88 -10.94 -4.10 -9.92
C ILE A 88 -11.40 -3.81 -8.49
N PHE A 89 -11.82 -4.84 -7.75
CA PHE A 89 -12.31 -4.65 -6.38
C PHE A 89 -11.19 -4.28 -5.41
N GLY A 90 -9.98 -4.83 -5.57
CA GLY A 90 -8.80 -4.40 -4.83
C GLY A 90 -8.45 -2.92 -5.08
N GLY A 91 -8.55 -2.47 -6.33
CA GLY A 91 -8.35 -1.08 -6.72
C GLY A 91 -9.41 -0.13 -6.16
N ILE A 92 -10.68 -0.55 -6.15
CA ILE A 92 -11.77 0.21 -5.49
C ILE A 92 -11.50 0.31 -3.98
N GLY A 93 -11.06 -0.78 -3.35
CA GLY A 93 -10.64 -0.77 -1.95
C GLY A 93 -9.53 0.25 -1.70
N LEU A 94 -8.50 0.32 -2.56
CA LEU A 94 -7.45 1.32 -2.43
C LEU A 94 -7.98 2.75 -2.57
N LEU A 95 -8.87 2.99 -3.54
CA LEU A 95 -9.49 4.30 -3.79
C LEU A 95 -10.26 4.80 -2.56
N ILE A 96 -11.13 3.95 -1.99
CA ILE A 96 -11.89 4.30 -0.79
C ILE A 96 -10.94 4.56 0.38
N GLY A 97 -9.88 3.75 0.53
CA GLY A 97 -8.86 3.95 1.56
C GLY A 97 -8.17 5.32 1.45
N TYR A 98 -7.89 5.78 0.23
CA TYR A 98 -7.33 7.12 -0.02
C TYR A 98 -8.32 8.24 0.33
N ILE A 99 -9.60 8.09 -0.04
CA ILE A 99 -10.64 9.08 0.27
C ILE A 99 -10.85 9.20 1.78
N LEU A 100 -10.87 8.08 2.51
CA LEU A 100 -11.02 8.06 3.96
C LEU A 100 -9.85 8.74 4.66
N GLU A 101 -8.62 8.43 4.26
CA GLU A 101 -7.42 9.09 4.80
C GLU A 101 -7.43 10.59 4.51
N ALA A 102 -7.80 11.00 3.29
CA ALA A 102 -7.91 12.42 2.92
C ALA A 102 -8.99 13.17 3.73
N LYS A 103 -10.08 12.49 4.13
CA LYS A 103 -11.10 13.07 5.01
C LYS A 103 -10.59 13.25 6.44
N GLN A 104 -9.91 12.23 6.98
CA GLN A 104 -9.35 12.28 8.33
C GLN A 104 -8.34 13.43 8.48
N LEU A 105 -7.49 13.65 7.47
CA LEU A 105 -6.53 14.76 7.48
C LEU A 105 -7.24 16.13 7.53
N LYS A 106 -8.32 16.31 6.76
CA LYS A 106 -9.12 17.55 6.77
C LYS A 106 -9.86 17.78 8.09
N GLU A 107 -10.26 16.71 8.76
CA GLU A 107 -10.90 16.80 10.09
C GLU A 107 -9.88 17.16 11.17
N GLU A 108 -8.66 16.59 11.13
CA GLU A 108 -7.56 16.97 12.02
C GLU A 108 -7.21 18.47 11.87
N GLU A 109 -7.10 18.99 10.64
CA GLU A 109 -6.81 20.42 10.37
C GLU A 109 -7.89 21.37 10.92
N LYS A 110 -9.17 20.98 10.85
CA LYS A 110 -10.28 21.79 11.39
C LYS A 110 -10.34 21.79 12.91
N ALA A 111 -10.01 20.67 13.55
CA ALA A 111 -9.96 20.56 15.00
C ALA A 111 -8.83 21.42 15.60
N GLU A 112 -7.67 21.47 14.94
CA GLU A 112 -6.54 22.31 15.38
C GLU A 112 -6.78 23.82 15.15
N GLN A 113 -7.64 24.20 14.21
CA GLN A 113 -8.04 25.60 14.00
C GLN A 113 -9.15 26.07 14.95
N GLY A 114 -9.98 25.16 15.47
CA GLY A 114 -11.06 25.48 16.41
C GLY A 114 -10.62 25.68 17.87
N ASP A 115 -9.42 25.22 18.25
CA ASP A 115 -8.85 25.36 19.61
C ASP A 115 -8.11 26.70 19.82
N LYS A 116 -7.92 27.50 18.75
CA LYS A 116 -7.20 28.78 18.79
C LYS A 116 -8.09 30.03 18.74
N GLY A 117 -9.41 29.88 18.81
CA GLY A 117 -10.39 30.99 18.80
C GLY A 117 -11.12 31.10 20.13
#